data_AF-A0AAD2T7U5-F1
#
_entry.id   AF-A0AAD2T7U5-F1
#
_cell.length_a   1.000
_cell.length_b   1.000
_cell.length_c   1.000
_cell.angle_alpha   90.00
_cell.angle_beta   90.00
_cell.angle_gamma   90.00
#
_symmetry.space_group_name_H-M   'P 1'
#
loop_
_entity.id
_entity.type
_entity.pdbx_description
1 polymer ?
#
loop_
_entity_poly.entity_id
_entity_poly.type
_entity_poly.pdbx_seq_one_letter_code
_entity_poly.pdbx_strand_id
1 'polypeptide(L)'
;ELTASIRQSTAKRISDKRVAYLVGKLIELAKQSYSAVKKTSPMIEEVRYYAGELQRLTERRQTILDKMVELAKPLPEYEILLSIPGIAETTATSIIGELGDIRRFQSPNQINDFIEIDLRHYESGNYLAQEHIIKRGNPYARKILFKTIHNIASASHTNPCHIADFYEKRKRQSQTTSTKPHTIASIHRLIRTMYYLITHNKLYDYTLTQNH
;
A
#
# COMPACT_ATOMS: atom_id res chain seq x y z
N GLU A 1 -17.95 -29.88 6.06
CA GLU A 1 -17.59 -29.02 7.21
C GLU A 1 -16.44 -28.06 6.92
N LEU A 2 -15.23 -28.52 6.55
CA LEU A 2 -14.06 -27.66 6.25
C LEU A 2 -14.33 -26.56 5.19
N THR A 3 -15.05 -26.89 4.12
CA THR A 3 -15.46 -25.92 3.08
C THR A 3 -16.30 -24.78 3.64
N ALA A 4 -17.22 -25.08 4.57
CA ALA A 4 -18.08 -24.07 5.20
C ALA A 4 -17.26 -23.21 6.18
N SER A 5 -16.37 -23.84 6.94
CA SER A 5 -15.49 -23.15 7.88
C SER A 5 -14.53 -22.16 7.18
N ILE A 6 -13.96 -22.54 6.02
CA ILE A 6 -13.12 -21.64 5.21
C ILE A 6 -13.93 -20.47 4.62
N ARG A 7 -15.19 -20.70 4.27
CA ARG A 7 -16.06 -19.60 3.80
C ARG A 7 -16.41 -18.63 4.91
N GLN A 8 -16.64 -19.12 6.12
CA GLN A 8 -16.95 -18.29 7.28
C GLN A 8 -15.72 -17.56 7.84
N SER A 9 -14.51 -18.08 7.63
CA SER A 9 -13.28 -17.46 8.13
C SER A 9 -12.81 -16.23 7.35
N THR A 10 -13.46 -15.90 6.23
CA THR A 10 -13.09 -14.75 5.41
C THR A 10 -14.29 -13.97 4.93
N ALA A 11 -14.25 -12.64 5.08
CA ALA A 11 -15.25 -11.74 4.52
C ALA A 11 -15.14 -11.60 2.99
N LYS A 12 -14.09 -12.16 2.36
CA LYS A 12 -13.86 -12.06 0.91
C LYS A 12 -14.68 -13.12 0.17
N ARG A 13 -15.29 -12.75 -0.96
CA ARG A 13 -15.90 -13.71 -1.89
C ARG A 13 -14.79 -14.56 -2.54
N ILE A 14 -14.71 -15.84 -2.14
CA ILE A 14 -13.80 -16.82 -2.73
C ILE A 14 -14.59 -17.70 -3.70
N SER A 15 -14.04 -17.94 -4.89
CA SER A 15 -14.66 -18.83 -5.87
C SER A 15 -14.67 -20.28 -5.40
N ASP A 16 -15.68 -21.05 -5.80
CA ASP A 16 -15.83 -22.45 -5.39
C ASP A 16 -14.61 -23.30 -5.75
N LYS A 17 -14.03 -23.07 -6.95
CA LYS A 17 -12.78 -23.69 -7.40
C LYS A 17 -11.62 -23.42 -6.45
N ARG A 18 -11.50 -22.18 -5.96
CA ARG A 18 -10.42 -21.79 -5.03
C ARG A 18 -10.64 -22.38 -3.65
N VAL A 19 -11.88 -22.44 -3.15
CA VAL A 19 -12.18 -23.10 -1.87
C VAL A 19 -11.84 -24.60 -1.94
N ALA A 20 -12.26 -25.29 -3.01
CA ALA A 20 -11.94 -26.70 -3.20
C ALA A 20 -10.42 -26.96 -3.23
N TYR A 21 -9.67 -26.12 -3.95
CA TYR A 21 -8.20 -26.17 -3.96
C TYR A 21 -7.60 -26.00 -2.56
N LEU A 22 -8.05 -25.00 -1.79
CA LEU A 22 -7.53 -24.74 -0.45
C LEU A 22 -7.84 -25.88 0.52
N VAL A 23 -9.06 -26.43 0.47
CA VAL A 23 -9.45 -27.61 1.27
C VAL A 23 -8.56 -28.80 0.94
N GLY A 24 -8.39 -29.11 -0.36
CA GLY A 24 -7.53 -30.21 -0.80
C GLY A 24 -6.09 -30.04 -0.30
N LYS A 25 -5.54 -28.84 -0.46
CA LYS A 25 -4.18 -28.51 0.03
C LYS A 25 -4.05 -28.63 1.54
N LEU A 26 -5.05 -28.18 2.31
CA LEU A 26 -5.05 -28.31 3.77
C LEU A 26 -5.07 -29.77 4.21
N ILE A 27 -5.87 -30.62 3.56
CA ILE A 27 -5.91 -32.06 3.86
C ILE A 27 -4.58 -32.74 3.53
N GLU A 28 -3.98 -32.40 2.39
CA GLU A 28 -2.68 -32.92 1.99
C GLU A 28 -1.58 -32.54 2.99
N LEU A 29 -1.51 -31.26 3.36
CA LEU A 29 -0.57 -30.76 4.36
C LEU A 29 -0.81 -31.39 5.73
N ALA A 30 -2.07 -31.57 6.14
CA ALA A 30 -2.41 -32.21 7.41
C ALA A 30 -1.92 -33.66 7.48
N LYS A 31 -1.94 -34.40 6.35
CA LYS A 31 -1.41 -35.77 6.26
C LYS A 31 0.12 -35.83 6.38
N GLN A 32 0.82 -34.77 5.94
CA GLN A 32 2.28 -34.67 6.00
C GLN A 32 2.78 -34.03 7.29
N SER A 33 1.92 -33.32 8.01
CA SER A 33 2.27 -32.63 9.25
C SER A 33 2.24 -33.57 10.46
N TYR A 34 3.26 -33.47 11.32
CA TYR A 34 3.27 -34.12 12.63
C TYR A 34 3.13 -33.06 13.73
N SER A 35 2.27 -33.32 14.72
CA SER A 35 2.06 -32.38 15.81
C SER A 35 3.24 -32.45 16.79
N ALA A 36 4.01 -31.37 16.90
CA ALA A 36 5.12 -31.28 17.86
C ALA A 36 4.64 -31.35 19.32
N VAL A 37 3.39 -30.92 19.57
CA VAL A 37 2.77 -30.89 20.90
C VAL A 37 1.40 -31.56 20.88
N LYS A 38 1.00 -32.13 22.02
CA LYS A 38 -0.33 -32.73 22.18
C LYS A 38 -1.43 -31.67 22.10
N LYS A 39 -2.61 -32.04 21.60
CA LYS A 39 -3.79 -31.15 21.51
C LYS A 39 -4.21 -30.52 22.85
N THR A 40 -3.94 -31.22 23.96
CA THR A 40 -4.26 -30.78 25.33
C THR A 40 -3.11 -30.03 26.00
N SER A 41 -2.03 -29.72 25.27
CA SER A 41 -0.91 -28.98 25.82
C SER A 41 -1.34 -27.54 26.15
N PRO A 42 -0.92 -26.97 27.30
CA PRO A 42 -1.10 -25.54 27.59
C PRO A 42 -0.60 -24.61 26.48
N MET A 43 0.41 -25.04 25.71
CA MET A 43 0.92 -24.28 24.57
C MET A 43 -0.14 -24.06 23.47
N ILE A 44 -1.05 -25.02 23.27
CA ILE A 44 -2.14 -24.89 22.29
C ILE A 44 -3.20 -23.90 22.79
N GLU A 45 -3.43 -23.85 24.10
CA GLU A 45 -4.34 -22.87 24.70
C GLU A 45 -3.78 -21.45 24.58
N GLU A 46 -2.49 -21.29 24.83
CA GLU A 46 -1.81 -20.00 24.66
C GLU A 46 -1.84 -19.50 23.21
N VAL A 47 -1.58 -20.39 22.23
CA VAL A 47 -1.72 -20.05 20.80
C VAL A 47 -3.16 -19.65 20.46
N ARG A 48 -4.17 -20.34 20.99
CA ARG A 48 -5.58 -19.99 20.79
C ARG A 48 -5.90 -18.61 21.37
N TYR A 49 -5.38 -18.31 22.56
CA TYR A 49 -5.53 -17.02 23.20
C TYR A 49 -4.95 -15.88 22.34
N TYR A 50 -3.69 -15.99 21.90
CA TYR A 50 -3.08 -14.97 21.05
C TYR A 50 -3.76 -14.85 19.68
N ALA A 51 -4.26 -15.94 19.11
CA ALA A 51 -5.04 -15.89 17.88
C ALA A 51 -6.34 -15.10 18.06
N GLY A 52 -7.04 -15.29 19.19
CA GLY A 52 -8.22 -14.51 19.56
C GLY A 52 -7.90 -13.03 19.77
N GLU A 53 -6.82 -12.72 20.48
CA GLU A 53 -6.38 -11.33 20.66
C GLU A 53 -6.00 -10.65 19.34
N LEU A 54 -5.35 -11.37 18.42
CA LEU A 54 -5.04 -10.86 17.09
C LEU A 54 -6.31 -10.54 16.29
N GLN A 55 -7.33 -11.41 16.36
CA GLN A 55 -8.63 -11.16 15.72
C GLN A 55 -9.28 -9.90 16.31
N ARG A 56 -9.36 -9.80 17.63
CA ARG A 56 -9.93 -8.66 18.35
C ARG A 56 -9.23 -7.33 18.00
N LEU A 57 -7.89 -7.33 17.96
CA LEU A 57 -7.10 -6.16 17.57
C LEU A 57 -7.30 -5.78 16.10
N THR A 58 -7.48 -6.78 15.22
CA THR A 58 -7.74 -6.55 13.79
C THR A 58 -9.10 -5.91 13.57
N GLU A 59 -10.14 -6.38 14.25
CA GLU A 59 -11.48 -5.79 14.21
C GLU A 59 -11.48 -4.37 14.75
N ARG A 60 -10.85 -4.14 15.92
CA ARG A 60 -10.72 -2.79 16.49
C ARG A 60 -10.01 -1.84 15.54
N ARG A 61 -8.95 -2.30 14.86
CA ARG A 61 -8.24 -1.50 13.85
C ARG A 61 -9.17 -1.13 12.71
N GLN A 62 -9.99 -2.06 12.22
CA GLN A 62 -10.94 -1.77 11.14
C GLN A 62 -11.96 -0.71 11.56
N THR A 63 -12.56 -0.85 12.74
CA THR A 63 -13.51 0.16 13.28
C THR A 63 -12.89 1.55 13.38
N ILE A 64 -11.62 1.65 13.78
CA ILE A 64 -10.91 2.94 13.84
C ILE A 64 -10.69 3.49 12.42
N LEU A 65 -10.28 2.65 11.47
CA LEU A 65 -10.10 3.07 10.07
C LEU A 65 -11.40 3.59 9.47
N ASP A 66 -12.52 2.91 9.71
CA ASP A 66 -13.82 3.34 9.20
C ASP A 66 -14.20 4.72 9.75
N LYS A 67 -13.96 4.96 11.05
CA LYS A 67 -14.14 6.29 11.66
C LYS A 67 -13.21 7.35 11.05
N MET A 68 -11.95 7.01 10.76
CA MET A 68 -11.03 7.93 10.10
C MET A 68 -11.50 8.28 8.69
N VAL A 69 -12.06 7.30 7.96
CA VAL A 69 -12.64 7.53 6.63
C VAL A 69 -13.83 8.49 6.72
N GLU A 70 -14.75 8.30 7.67
CA GLU A 70 -15.88 9.22 7.87
C GLU A 70 -15.43 10.65 8.19
N LEU A 71 -14.33 10.82 8.93
CA LEU A 71 -13.76 12.14 9.21
C LEU A 71 -13.06 12.76 7.98
N ALA A 72 -12.56 11.93 7.05
CA ALA A 72 -11.87 12.39 5.86
C ALA A 72 -12.82 12.75 4.71
N LYS A 73 -13.98 12.09 4.59
CA LYS A 73 -14.98 12.31 3.52
C LYS A 73 -15.36 13.79 3.27
N PRO A 74 -15.55 14.65 4.29
CA PRO A 74 -15.93 16.05 4.06
C PRO A 74 -14.80 16.92 3.48
N LEU A 75 -13.56 16.41 3.48
CA LEU A 75 -12.40 17.16 3.03
C LEU A 75 -12.32 17.17 1.49
N PRO A 76 -12.05 18.32 0.84
CA PRO A 76 -12.00 18.39 -0.61
C PRO A 76 -10.88 17.53 -1.20
N GLU A 77 -9.79 17.30 -0.46
CA GLU A 77 -8.67 16.47 -0.92
C GLU A 77 -9.05 14.99 -1.00
N TYR A 78 -10.09 14.54 -0.28
CA TYR A 78 -10.51 13.15 -0.24
C TYR A 78 -11.00 12.65 -1.61
N GLU A 79 -11.95 13.37 -2.21
CA GLU A 79 -12.49 13.05 -3.54
C GLU A 79 -11.41 13.18 -4.64
N ILE A 80 -10.53 14.18 -4.51
CA ILE A 80 -9.41 14.37 -5.44
C ILE A 80 -8.47 13.17 -5.39
N LEU A 81 -8.09 12.69 -4.20
CA LEU A 81 -7.22 11.52 -4.08
C LEU A 81 -7.89 10.24 -4.57
N LEU A 82 -9.18 10.05 -4.30
CA LEU A 82 -9.96 8.90 -4.80
C LEU A 82 -10.07 8.87 -6.32
N SER A 83 -10.04 10.02 -6.99
CA SER A 83 -10.08 10.08 -8.46
C SER A 83 -8.83 9.49 -9.12
N ILE A 84 -7.71 9.38 -8.40
CA ILE A 84 -6.48 8.76 -8.90
C ILE A 84 -6.64 7.23 -8.90
N PRO A 85 -6.57 6.55 -10.07
CA PRO A 85 -6.75 5.11 -10.14
C PRO A 85 -5.75 4.35 -9.26
N GLY A 86 -6.25 3.46 -8.41
CA GLY A 86 -5.45 2.68 -7.46
C GLY A 86 -5.35 3.28 -6.05
N ILE A 87 -5.89 4.48 -5.82
CA ILE A 87 -6.10 5.04 -4.49
C ILE A 87 -7.53 4.74 -4.04
N ALA A 88 -7.66 4.02 -2.93
CA ALA A 88 -8.95 3.72 -2.29
C ALA A 88 -9.10 4.49 -0.97
N GLU A 89 -10.30 4.47 -0.39
CA GLU A 89 -10.69 5.27 0.79
C GLU A 89 -9.67 5.21 1.94
N THR A 90 -9.26 4.00 2.33
CA THR A 90 -8.29 3.81 3.41
C THR A 90 -6.90 4.37 3.06
N THR A 91 -6.51 4.33 1.79
CA THR A 91 -5.22 4.85 1.31
C THR A 91 -5.27 6.37 1.23
N ALA A 92 -6.35 6.95 0.68
CA ALA A 92 -6.56 8.40 0.65
C ALA A 92 -6.57 8.98 2.08
N THR A 93 -7.33 8.36 2.98
CA THR A 93 -7.40 8.74 4.41
C THR A 93 -6.03 8.67 5.08
N SER A 94 -5.24 7.63 4.77
CA SER A 94 -3.88 7.49 5.32
C SER A 94 -2.94 8.59 4.78
N ILE A 95 -3.06 8.95 3.50
CA ILE A 95 -2.27 10.04 2.90
C ILE A 95 -2.62 11.37 3.57
N ILE A 96 -3.92 11.67 3.72
CA ILE A 96 -4.40 12.88 4.39
C ILE A 96 -3.92 12.93 5.85
N GLY A 97 -4.04 11.82 6.59
CA GLY A 97 -3.64 11.75 7.99
C GLY A 97 -2.15 11.93 8.22
N GLU A 98 -1.30 11.42 7.33
CA GLU A 98 0.16 11.50 7.48
C GLU A 98 0.78 12.78 6.92
N LEU A 99 0.24 13.31 5.81
CA LEU A 99 0.77 14.51 5.17
C LEU A 99 0.11 15.80 5.68
N GLY A 100 -1.09 15.69 6.25
CA GLY A 100 -1.92 16.82 6.63
C GLY A 100 -2.37 17.63 5.41
N ASP A 101 -2.59 18.92 5.62
CA ASP A 101 -2.93 19.84 4.53
C ASP A 101 -1.75 20.02 3.57
N ILE A 102 -1.90 19.53 2.35
CA ILE A 102 -0.88 19.62 1.28
C ILE A 102 -0.66 21.08 0.82
N ARG A 103 -1.63 21.96 1.01
CA ARG A 103 -1.55 23.38 0.61
C ARG A 103 -0.57 24.17 1.48
N ARG A 104 -0.15 23.64 2.64
CA ARG A 104 0.88 24.28 3.49
C ARG A 104 2.26 24.29 2.84
N PHE A 105 2.49 23.40 1.86
CA PHE A 105 3.75 23.30 1.16
C PHE A 105 3.78 24.26 -0.05
N GLN A 106 4.87 25.00 -0.20
CA GLN A 106 5.08 25.93 -1.31
C GLN A 106 5.50 25.23 -2.60
N SER A 107 5.95 23.98 -2.50
CA SER A 107 6.29 23.16 -3.67
C SER A 107 6.15 21.67 -3.35
N PRO A 108 5.98 20.81 -4.38
CA PRO A 108 5.98 19.35 -4.18
C PRO A 108 7.32 18.82 -3.67
N ASN A 109 8.43 19.54 -3.90
CA ASN A 109 9.74 19.16 -3.37
C ASN A 109 9.78 19.28 -1.84
N GLN A 110 9.09 20.28 -1.26
CA GLN A 110 8.99 20.38 0.21
C GLN A 110 8.26 19.19 0.83
N ILE A 111 7.36 18.54 0.08
CA ILE A 111 6.70 17.30 0.52
C ILE A 111 7.71 16.15 0.48
N ASN A 112 8.53 16.04 -0.57
CA ASN A 112 9.61 15.05 -0.64
C ASN A 112 10.60 15.22 0.52
N ASP A 113 10.98 16.46 0.83
CA ASP A 113 11.86 16.81 1.94
C ASP A 113 11.23 16.44 3.29
N PHE A 114 9.94 16.75 3.50
CA PHE A 114 9.20 16.42 4.72
C PHE A 114 9.13 14.90 4.99
N ILE A 115 8.97 14.12 3.92
CA ILE A 115 8.90 12.66 3.99
C ILE A 115 10.31 12.04 3.99
N GLU A 116 11.32 12.81 3.60
CA GLU A 116 12.69 12.40 3.30
C GLU A 116 12.72 11.17 2.38
N ILE A 117 12.14 11.28 1.19
CA ILE A 117 12.11 10.15 0.25
C ILE A 117 13.22 10.19 -0.80
N ASP A 118 14.01 11.26 -0.82
CA ASP A 118 15.10 11.42 -1.78
C ASP A 118 16.19 10.36 -1.61
N LEU A 119 16.67 9.87 -2.76
CA LEU A 119 17.81 8.98 -2.88
C LEU A 119 19.08 9.84 -2.92
N ARG A 120 19.95 9.73 -1.90
CA ARG A 120 21.29 10.31 -2.02
C ARG A 120 22.19 9.38 -2.82
N HIS A 121 22.87 9.97 -3.79
CA HIS A 121 24.10 9.43 -4.36
C HIS A 121 25.23 9.74 -3.39
N TYR A 122 25.95 8.71 -2.92
CA TYR A 122 27.21 8.90 -2.21
C TYR A 122 28.32 8.79 -3.23
N GLU A 123 28.82 9.94 -3.71
CA GLU A 123 30.03 10.00 -4.52
C GLU A 123 31.20 10.40 -3.62
N SER A 124 32.09 9.45 -3.32
CA SER A 124 33.41 9.78 -2.77
C SER A 124 34.50 9.26 -3.70
N GLY A 125 35.17 10.19 -4.39
CA GLY A 125 36.38 9.94 -5.18
C GLY A 125 36.19 9.03 -6.40
N ASN A 126 36.12 7.72 -6.17
CA ASN A 126 36.06 6.66 -7.20
C ASN A 126 35.02 5.56 -6.90
N TYR A 127 34.13 5.77 -5.93
CA TYR A 127 33.10 4.79 -5.55
C TYR A 127 31.70 5.35 -5.77
N LEU A 128 30.94 4.71 -6.66
CA LEU A 128 29.50 4.93 -6.82
C LEU A 128 28.76 4.01 -5.85
N ALA A 129 28.37 4.52 -4.69
CA ALA A 129 27.55 3.75 -3.76
C ALA A 129 26.12 3.57 -4.29
N GLN A 130 25.48 2.43 -3.97
CA GLN A 130 24.07 2.21 -4.28
C GLN A 130 23.19 3.30 -3.65
N GLU A 131 22.21 3.79 -4.41
CA GLU A 131 21.26 4.80 -3.96
C GLU A 131 20.49 4.31 -2.71
N HIS A 132 20.58 5.06 -1.61
CA HIS A 132 19.85 4.77 -0.37
C HIS A 132 18.97 5.95 0.04
N ILE A 133 17.77 5.64 0.53
CA ILE A 133 16.82 6.63 1.08
C ILE A 133 17.27 7.06 2.48
N ILE A 134 17.18 8.35 2.79
CA ILE A 134 17.37 8.86 4.17
C ILE A 134 16.16 8.47 5.03
N LYS A 135 16.38 8.00 6.26
CA LYS A 135 15.32 7.44 7.13
C LYS A 135 15.01 8.28 8.38
N ARG A 136 15.09 9.62 8.34
CA ARG A 136 14.79 10.48 9.50
C ARG A 136 13.43 11.19 9.41
N GLY A 137 12.84 11.32 8.22
CA GLY A 137 11.49 11.85 7.98
C GLY A 137 10.38 10.84 8.28
N ASN A 138 9.12 11.20 8.01
CA ASN A 138 7.95 10.37 8.38
C ASN A 138 7.99 8.94 7.75
N PRO A 139 8.26 7.88 8.54
CA PRO A 139 8.37 6.52 8.02
C PRO A 139 7.02 5.92 7.61
N TYR A 140 5.93 6.38 8.22
CA TYR A 140 4.57 5.93 7.90
C TYR A 140 4.13 6.49 6.54
N ALA A 141 4.35 7.79 6.29
CA ALA A 141 4.12 8.40 5.00
C ALA A 141 4.87 7.68 3.87
N ARG A 142 6.17 7.39 4.06
CA ARG A 142 6.95 6.58 3.09
C ARG A 142 6.30 5.23 2.83
N LYS A 143 5.94 4.49 3.89
CA LYS A 143 5.32 3.16 3.76
C LYS A 143 3.99 3.22 3.00
N ILE A 144 3.16 4.22 3.30
CA ILE A 144 1.86 4.42 2.64
C ILE A 144 2.06 4.75 1.16
N LEU A 145 2.96 5.67 0.82
CA LEU A 145 3.24 6.03 -0.58
C LEU A 145 3.84 4.87 -1.37
N PHE A 146 4.75 4.09 -0.79
CA PHE A 146 5.26 2.87 -1.40
C PHE A 146 4.13 1.89 -1.72
N LYS A 147 3.24 1.62 -0.76
CA LYS A 147 2.08 0.75 -0.98
C LYS A 147 1.13 1.33 -2.04
N THR A 148 0.96 2.65 -2.06
CA THR A 148 0.11 3.35 -3.02
C THR A 148 0.60 3.14 -4.45
N ILE A 149 1.91 3.27 -4.72
CA ILE A 149 2.45 2.97 -6.06
C ILE A 149 2.19 1.53 -6.48
N HIS A 150 2.34 0.56 -5.57
CA HIS A 150 2.05 -0.84 -5.88
C HIS A 150 0.55 -1.07 -6.16
N ASN A 151 -0.35 -0.40 -5.43
CA ASN A 151 -1.78 -0.45 -5.70
C ASN A 151 -2.10 0.16 -7.08
N ILE A 152 -1.53 1.32 -7.40
CA ILE A 152 -1.67 1.98 -8.71
C ILE A 152 -1.18 1.07 -9.84
N ALA A 153 0.00 0.48 -9.69
CA ALA A 153 0.54 -0.46 -10.67
C ALA A 153 -0.34 -1.70 -10.83
N SER A 154 -0.86 -2.27 -9.74
CA SER A 154 -1.75 -3.43 -9.78
C SER A 154 -3.11 -3.12 -10.42
N ALA A 155 -3.62 -1.89 -10.26
CA ALA A 155 -4.89 -1.46 -10.83
C ALA A 155 -4.79 -1.04 -12.31
N SER A 156 -3.57 -0.84 -12.81
CA SER A 156 -3.32 -0.34 -14.19
C SER A 156 -3.94 -1.19 -15.30
N HIS A 157 -4.15 -2.49 -15.05
CA HIS A 157 -4.79 -3.39 -16.01
C HIS A 157 -6.27 -3.10 -16.24
N THR A 158 -6.97 -2.55 -15.25
CA THR A 158 -8.40 -2.21 -15.34
C THR A 158 -8.63 -0.71 -15.46
N ASN A 159 -7.76 0.10 -14.86
CA ASN A 159 -7.90 1.55 -14.80
C ASN A 159 -6.55 2.21 -15.15
N PRO A 160 -6.40 2.79 -16.35
CA PRO A 160 -5.13 3.35 -16.80
C PRO A 160 -4.72 4.56 -15.95
N CYS A 161 -3.41 4.67 -15.66
CA CYS A 161 -2.86 5.71 -14.81
C CYS A 161 -1.44 6.07 -15.26
N HIS A 162 -1.16 7.37 -15.45
CA HIS A 162 0.15 7.80 -15.95
C HIS A 162 1.29 7.50 -14.97
N ILE A 163 0.98 7.39 -13.67
CA ILE A 163 1.94 6.97 -12.65
C ILE A 163 2.31 5.49 -12.83
N ALA A 164 1.33 4.63 -13.16
CA ALA A 164 1.59 3.23 -13.46
C ALA A 164 2.41 3.09 -14.76
N ASP A 165 2.07 3.84 -15.80
CA ASP A 165 2.81 3.83 -17.07
C ASP A 165 4.26 4.25 -16.87
N PHE A 166 4.49 5.28 -16.06
CA PHE A 166 5.84 5.74 -15.71
C PHE A 166 6.61 4.68 -14.92
N TYR A 167 5.97 4.03 -13.93
CA TYR A 167 6.57 2.95 -13.16
C TYR A 167 7.00 1.78 -14.05
N GLU A 168 6.09 1.31 -14.92
CA GLU A 168 6.36 0.20 -15.84
C GLU A 168 7.42 0.56 -16.90
N LYS A 169 7.39 1.79 -17.43
CA LYS A 169 8.43 2.28 -18.36
C LYS A 169 9.82 2.24 -17.70
N ARG A 170 9.94 2.76 -16.47
CA ARG A 170 11.19 2.74 -15.70
C ARG A 170 11.67 1.33 -15.42
N LYS A 171 10.75 0.45 -15.04
CA LYS A 171 11.05 -0.97 -14.75
C LYS A 171 11.54 -1.71 -15.99
N ARG A 172 10.98 -1.45 -17.17
CA ARG A 172 11.43 -2.06 -18.44
C ARG A 172 12.78 -1.53 -18.91
N GLN A 173 13.07 -0.26 -18.65
CA GLN A 173 14.33 0.39 -19.05
C GLN A 173 15.50 0.09 -18.11
N SER A 174 15.24 -0.39 -16.90
CA SER A 174 16.29 -0.66 -15.92
C SER A 174 16.88 -2.05 -16.09
N GLN A 175 18.21 -2.12 -16.00
CA GLN A 175 18.95 -3.39 -15.87
C GLN A 175 18.96 -3.91 -14.42
N THR A 176 18.44 -3.13 -13.46
CA THR A 176 18.46 -3.45 -12.04
C THR A 176 17.25 -4.30 -11.65
N THR A 177 17.48 -5.43 -10.98
CA THR A 177 16.39 -6.31 -10.48
C THR A 177 15.55 -5.67 -9.37
N SER A 178 16.10 -4.67 -8.67
CA SER A 178 15.42 -3.98 -7.57
C SER A 178 14.34 -3.03 -8.08
N THR A 179 13.10 -3.22 -7.61
CA THR A 179 11.98 -2.33 -7.93
C THR A 179 11.99 -1.02 -7.14
N LYS A 180 12.81 -0.93 -6.07
CA LYS A 180 12.80 0.21 -5.14
C LYS A 180 13.08 1.55 -5.81
N PRO A 181 14.11 1.69 -6.67
CA PRO A 181 14.40 2.98 -7.32
C PRO A 181 13.24 3.44 -8.22
N HIS A 182 12.59 2.50 -8.92
CA HIS A 182 11.44 2.78 -9.78
C HIS A 182 10.23 3.23 -8.96
N THR A 183 10.00 2.58 -7.82
CA THR A 183 8.94 2.97 -6.89
C THR A 183 9.19 4.39 -6.37
N ILE A 184 10.40 4.72 -5.95
CA ILE A 184 10.73 6.06 -5.40
C ILE A 184 10.53 7.14 -6.46
N ALA A 185 11.03 6.93 -7.68
CA ALA A 185 10.80 7.85 -8.79
C ALA A 185 9.29 8.05 -9.07
N SER A 186 8.50 6.98 -8.95
CA SER A 186 7.05 7.04 -9.13
C SER A 186 6.34 7.75 -7.98
N ILE A 187 6.87 7.66 -6.75
CA ILE A 187 6.38 8.45 -5.61
C ILE A 187 6.61 9.95 -5.86
N HIS A 188 7.79 10.35 -6.37
CA HIS A 188 8.02 11.75 -6.72
C HIS A 188 6.99 12.25 -7.74
N ARG A 189 6.68 11.42 -8.75
CA ARG A 189 5.65 11.76 -9.73
C ARG A 189 4.25 11.84 -9.11
N LEU A 190 3.89 10.89 -8.25
CA LEU A 190 2.63 10.91 -7.51
C LEU A 190 2.50 12.18 -6.64
N ILE A 191 3.54 12.57 -5.90
CA ILE A 191 3.54 13.77 -5.06
C ILE A 191 3.29 15.02 -5.89
N ARG A 192 3.94 15.16 -7.05
CA ARG A 192 3.71 16.27 -7.97
C ARG A 192 2.27 16.31 -8.47
N THR A 193 1.72 15.15 -8.84
CA THR A 193 0.33 15.04 -9.29
C THR A 193 -0.66 15.41 -8.18
N MET A 194 -0.50 14.84 -6.97
CA MET A 194 -1.36 15.16 -5.82
C MET A 194 -1.30 16.65 -5.48
N TYR A 195 -0.09 17.23 -5.43
CA TYR A 195 0.10 18.65 -5.16
C TYR A 195 -0.62 19.54 -6.17
N TYR A 196 -0.47 19.25 -7.46
CA TYR A 196 -1.15 20.01 -8.51
C TYR A 196 -2.67 19.91 -8.39
N LEU A 197 -3.20 18.69 -8.26
CA LEU A 197 -4.64 18.45 -8.23
C LEU A 197 -5.30 19.10 -7.01
N ILE A 198 -4.69 19.00 -5.83
CA ILE A 198 -5.22 19.56 -4.58
C ILE A 198 -5.17 21.10 -4.60
N THR A 199 -4.04 21.69 -5.02
CA THR A 199 -3.89 23.16 -5.06
C THR A 199 -4.84 23.81 -6.08
N HIS A 200 -5.17 23.11 -7.17
CA HIS A 200 -6.09 23.60 -8.20
C HIS A 200 -7.52 23.08 -8.06
N ASN A 201 -7.82 22.29 -7.03
CA ASN A 201 -9.11 21.64 -6.81
C ASN A 201 -9.64 20.91 -8.05
N LYS A 202 -8.81 20.06 -8.68
CA LYS A 202 -9.15 19.29 -9.88
C LYS A 202 -9.14 17.80 -9.60
N LEU A 203 -10.07 17.08 -10.23
CA LEU A 203 -10.02 15.62 -10.28
C LEU A 203 -8.95 15.15 -11.26
N TYR A 204 -8.42 13.96 -11.01
CA TYR A 204 -7.46 13.30 -11.87
C TYR A 204 -8.08 13.00 -13.24
N ASP A 205 -7.39 13.42 -14.30
CA ASP A 205 -7.73 13.11 -15.69
C ASP A 205 -6.47 12.58 -16.39
N TYR A 206 -6.56 11.38 -16.93
CA TYR A 206 -5.45 10.75 -17.63
C TYR A 206 -5.05 11.50 -18.91
N THR A 207 -6.01 12.08 -19.64
CA THR A 207 -5.77 12.72 -20.94
C THR A 207 -4.93 14.00 -20.83
N LEU A 208 -5.16 14.78 -19.78
CA LEU A 208 -4.43 16.02 -19.50
C LEU A 208 -2.98 15.76 -19.03
N THR A 209 -2.68 14.54 -18.59
CA THR A 209 -1.37 14.18 -18.01
C THR A 209 -0.35 13.67 -19.01
N GLN A 210 -0.73 13.46 -20.28
CA GLN A 210 0.20 13.07 -21.35
C GLN A 210 0.88 14.28 -22.04
N ASN A 211 0.36 15.49 -21.86
CA ASN A 211 0.80 16.69 -22.56
C ASN A 211 1.81 17.56 -21.77
N HIS A 212 2.34 17.07 -20.65
CA HIS A 212 3.33 17.75 -19.80
C HIS A 212 4.45 16.83 -19.31
#